data_AF-A0A5Z3XG98-F1
#
_entry.id   AF-A0A5Z3XG98-F1
#
_cell.length_a   1.000
_cell.length_b   1.000
_cell.length_c   1.000
_cell.angle_alpha   90.00
_cell.angle_beta   90.00
_cell.angle_gamma   90.00
#
_symmetry.space_group_name_H-M   'P 1'
#
loop_
_entity.id
_entity.type
_entity.pdbx_description
1 polymer ?
#
loop_
_entity_poly.entity_id
_entity_poly.type
_entity_poly.pdbx_seq_one_letter_code
_entity_poly.pdbx_strand_id
1 'polypeptide(L)'
;PVLQDLRKAIYNDRLLSRHADSGNIVIHDSLGYPVAKCKNTGISIGIEPLNSMIRLDLTLGYIVVVRNGKTSQEINGLLNKSLPKAISIFKEHINEYEPVKSKMR
;
A
#
# COMPACT_ATOMS: atom_id res chain seq x y z
N PRO A 1 -4.98 -9.32 12.17
CA PRO A 1 -6.21 -8.54 11.89
C PRO A 1 -6.02 -7.50 10.76
N VAL A 2 -5.14 -6.51 10.94
CA VAL A 2 -4.95 -5.41 9.97
C VAL A 2 -4.55 -5.89 8.57
N LEU A 3 -3.52 -6.73 8.47
CA LEU A 3 -3.06 -7.26 7.18
C LEU A 3 -4.13 -8.12 6.49
N GLN A 4 -4.99 -8.77 7.29
CA GLN A 4 -6.13 -9.52 6.77
C GLN A 4 -7.21 -8.58 6.21
N ASP A 5 -7.47 -7.45 6.86
CA ASP A 5 -8.41 -6.43 6.38
C ASP A 5 -7.89 -5.76 5.11
N LEU A 6 -6.58 -5.45 5.05
CA LEU A 6 -5.92 -4.99 3.83
C LEU A 6 -6.09 -6.01 2.68
N ARG A 7 -5.79 -7.29 2.95
CA ARG A 7 -5.91 -8.36 1.97
C ARG A 7 -7.35 -8.46 1.46
N LYS A 8 -8.34 -8.50 2.36
CA LYS A 8 -9.76 -8.51 1.99
C LYS A 8 -10.14 -7.30 1.13
N ALA A 9 -9.73 -6.10 1.51
CA ALA A 9 -10.05 -4.89 0.76
C ALA A 9 -9.42 -4.88 -0.65
N ILE A 10 -8.19 -5.38 -0.81
CA ILE A 10 -7.55 -5.55 -2.13
C ILE A 10 -8.34 -6.55 -2.99
N TYR A 11 -8.70 -7.71 -2.45
CA TYR A 11 -9.41 -8.74 -3.22
C TYR A 11 -10.89 -8.41 -3.47
N ASN A 12 -11.50 -7.54 -2.67
CA ASN A 12 -12.88 -7.07 -2.88
C ASN A 12 -12.98 -5.97 -3.95
N ASP A 13 -11.89 -5.27 -4.28
CA ASP A 13 -11.88 -4.28 -5.35
C ASP A 13 -11.55 -4.94 -6.70
N ARG A 14 -12.41 -4.73 -7.71
CA ARG A 14 -12.28 -5.36 -9.04
C ARG A 14 -10.95 -5.07 -9.74
N LEU A 15 -10.37 -3.88 -9.56
CA LEU A 15 -9.12 -3.51 -10.20
C LEU A 15 -7.94 -4.10 -9.43
N LEU A 16 -7.91 -3.88 -8.11
CA LEU A 16 -6.82 -4.36 -7.27
C LEU A 16 -6.76 -5.89 -7.25
N SER A 17 -7.89 -6.59 -7.27
CA SER A 17 -7.94 -8.05 -7.32
C SER A 17 -7.28 -8.59 -8.58
N ARG A 18 -7.55 -8.02 -9.75
CA ARG A 18 -6.89 -8.40 -11.01
C ARG A 18 -5.38 -8.21 -10.96
N HIS A 19 -4.91 -7.12 -10.34
CA HIS A 19 -3.48 -6.90 -10.15
C HIS A 19 -2.88 -7.88 -9.13
N ALA A 20 -3.59 -8.25 -8.07
CA ALA A 20 -3.15 -9.25 -7.12
C ALA A 20 -3.09 -10.65 -7.76
N ASP A 21 -4.12 -11.05 -8.52
CA ASP A 21 -4.21 -12.36 -9.20
C ASP A 21 -3.15 -12.52 -10.29
N SER A 22 -2.83 -11.44 -11.01
CA SER A 22 -1.71 -11.43 -11.97
C SER A 22 -0.34 -11.37 -11.29
N GLY A 23 -0.29 -11.34 -9.95
CA GLY A 23 0.93 -11.23 -9.17
C GLY A 23 1.62 -9.87 -9.31
N ASN A 24 0.93 -8.85 -9.87
CA ASN A 24 1.43 -7.49 -9.97
C ASN A 24 1.36 -6.78 -8.61
N ILE A 25 0.35 -7.03 -7.78
CA ILE A 25 0.34 -6.60 -6.38
C ILE A 25 0.85 -7.76 -5.52
N VAL A 26 1.86 -7.48 -4.70
CA VAL A 26 2.36 -8.38 -3.66
C VAL A 26 1.93 -7.82 -2.31
N ILE A 27 1.28 -8.66 -1.50
CA ILE A 27 0.89 -8.33 -0.13
C ILE A 27 1.84 -9.08 0.79
N HIS A 28 2.53 -8.34 1.67
CA HIS A 28 3.49 -8.90 2.60
C HIS A 28 2.82 -9.18 3.95
N ASP A 29 3.08 -10.36 4.51
CA ASP A 29 2.52 -10.80 5.79
C ASP A 29 3.31 -10.28 7.00
N SER A 30 4.45 -9.62 6.77
CA SER A 30 5.33 -9.05 7.79
C SER A 30 5.30 -7.52 7.79
N LEU A 31 5.23 -6.96 9.00
CA LEU A 31 5.38 -5.52 9.26
C LEU A 31 6.87 -5.16 9.13
N GLY A 32 7.19 -4.05 8.46
CA GLY A 32 8.58 -3.62 8.19
C GLY A 32 8.99 -3.64 6.70
N TYR A 33 8.17 -4.26 5.84
CA TYR A 33 8.16 -4.05 4.39
C TYR A 33 6.87 -3.33 4.00
N PRO A 34 6.79 -2.70 2.80
CA PRO A 34 5.51 -2.23 2.31
C PRO A 34 4.51 -3.39 2.36
N VAL A 35 3.45 -3.24 3.13
CA VAL A 35 2.43 -4.27 3.36
C VAL A 35 1.69 -4.62 2.07
N ALA A 36 1.67 -3.71 1.10
CA ALA A 36 1.29 -3.99 -0.28
C ALA A 36 2.21 -3.22 -1.25
N LYS A 37 2.61 -3.83 -2.37
CA LYS A 37 3.45 -3.19 -3.40
C LYS A 37 3.07 -3.65 -4.80
N CYS A 38 3.07 -2.74 -5.76
CA CYS A 38 2.97 -3.06 -7.18
C CYS A 38 4.38 -3.36 -7.77
N LYS A 39 4.56 -4.54 -8.36
CA LYS A 39 5.83 -5.02 -8.93
C LYS A 39 6.35 -4.07 -10.01
N ASN A 40 7.67 -3.93 -10.06
CA ASN A 40 8.37 -3.10 -11.03
C ASN A 40 7.94 -1.62 -11.02
N THR A 41 7.32 -1.18 -9.93
CA THR A 41 6.97 0.21 -9.67
C THR A 41 7.44 0.60 -8.26
N GLY A 42 7.42 1.90 -7.98
CA GLY A 42 7.54 2.40 -6.61
C GLY A 42 6.19 2.55 -5.89
N ILE A 43 5.09 2.05 -6.48
CA ILE A 43 3.75 2.19 -5.92
C ILE A 43 3.57 1.19 -4.78
N SER A 44 3.31 1.67 -3.56
CA SER A 44 3.21 0.80 -2.38
C SER A 44 2.44 1.42 -1.21
N ILE A 45 1.95 0.58 -0.31
CA ILE A 45 1.41 0.94 1.01
C ILE A 45 2.38 0.40 2.06
N GLY A 46 2.85 1.24 2.97
CA GLY A 46 3.64 0.88 4.15
C GLY A 46 2.88 1.16 5.44
N ILE A 47 3.11 0.34 6.45
CA ILE A 47 2.75 0.64 7.85
C ILE A 47 4.08 0.76 8.59
N GLU A 48 4.43 1.98 8.97
CA GLU A 48 5.74 2.33 9.51
C GLU A 48 5.62 2.82 10.94
N PRO A 49 6.58 2.52 11.82
CA PRO A 49 6.58 3.05 13.17
C PRO A 49 6.73 4.58 13.14
N LEU A 50 6.01 5.27 14.04
CA LEU A 50 6.19 6.72 14.22
C LEU A 50 7.63 7.08 14.61
N ASN A 51 8.28 6.20 15.36
CA ASN A 51 9.68 6.35 15.73
C ASN A 51 10.57 5.53 14.80
N SER A 52 11.24 6.22 13.87
CA SER A 52 12.15 5.59 12.90
C SER A 52 13.41 4.98 13.52
N MET A 53 13.74 5.30 14.78
CA MET A 53 14.82 4.63 15.53
C MET A 53 14.42 3.23 16.00
N ILE A 54 13.11 2.95 16.10
CA ILE A 54 12.58 1.67 16.56
C ILE A 54 11.77 1.04 15.41
N ARG A 55 12.50 0.72 14.32
CA ARG A 55 11.97 0.34 12.98
C ARG A 55 10.97 -0.83 12.95
N LEU A 56 10.79 -1.54 14.05
CA LEU A 56 9.92 -2.73 14.15
C LEU A 56 8.91 -2.66 15.30
N ASP A 57 8.91 -1.59 16.11
CA ASP A 57 7.99 -1.46 17.23
C ASP A 57 6.85 -0.48 16.88
N LEU A 58 5.65 -1.03 16.68
CA LEU A 58 4.44 -0.25 16.42
C LEU A 58 3.65 0.06 17.70
N THR A 59 4.12 -0.35 18.89
CA THR A 59 3.42 -0.12 20.17
C THR A 59 3.39 1.37 20.53
N LEU A 60 4.41 2.12 20.10
CA LEU A 60 4.50 3.58 20.23
C LEU A 60 3.73 4.32 19.13
N GLY A 61 2.99 3.59 18.30
CA GLY A 61 2.19 4.10 17.20
C GLY A 61 2.85 3.95 15.84
N TYR A 62 2.03 4.17 14.81
CA TYR A 62 2.39 3.94 13.41
C TYR A 62 1.80 5.05 12.52
N ILE A 63 2.37 5.15 11.32
CA ILE A 63 1.82 5.91 10.20
C ILE A 63 1.57 4.95 9.05
N VAL A 64 0.52 5.24 8.28
CA VAL A 64 0.31 4.58 6.99
C VAL A 64 0.89 5.46 5.91
N VAL A 65 1.75 4.92 5.07
CA VAL A 65 2.42 5.66 4.01
C VAL A 65 2.04 5.07 2.67
N VAL A 66 1.55 5.90 1.76
CA VAL A 66 1.33 5.51 0.35
C VAL A 66 2.42 6.15 -0.49
N ARG A 67 3.02 5.37 -1.39
CA ARG A 67 4.08 5.82 -2.29
C ARG A 67 3.66 5.56 -3.73
N ASN A 68 4.10 6.40 -4.65
CA ASN A 68 3.92 6.20 -6.10
C ASN A 68 5.26 6.02 -6.86
N GLY A 69 6.38 5.96 -6.13
CA GLY A 69 7.74 5.90 -6.68
C GLY A 69 8.40 7.26 -6.94
N LYS A 70 7.67 8.37 -6.78
CA LYS A 70 8.20 9.74 -6.83
C LYS A 70 8.03 10.46 -5.51
N THR A 71 6.85 10.33 -4.91
CA THR A 71 6.47 10.96 -3.65
C THR A 71 5.97 9.92 -2.65
N SER A 72 5.98 10.32 -1.38
CA SER A 72 5.38 9.57 -0.28
C SER A 72 4.32 10.45 0.38
N GLN A 73 3.17 9.86 0.70
CA GLN A 73 2.08 10.53 1.40
C GLN A 73 1.78 9.81 2.71
N GLU A 74 1.89 10.53 3.81
CA GLU A 74 1.57 10.05 5.15
C GLU A 74 0.07 10.22 5.43
N ILE A 75 -0.53 9.18 6.00
CA ILE A 75 -1.93 9.16 6.40
C ILE A 75 -1.97 8.92 7.90
N ASN A 76 -2.09 10.04 8.61
CA ASN A 76 -2.14 10.06 10.07
C ASN A 76 -3.51 9.61 10.60
N GLY A 77 -3.50 9.07 11.81
CA GLY A 77 -4.69 8.65 12.54
C GLY A 77 -4.80 7.14 12.72
N LEU A 78 -5.92 6.71 13.30
CA LEU A 78 -6.19 5.30 13.62
C LEU A 78 -6.18 4.42 12.37
N LEU A 79 -5.59 3.22 12.46
CA LEU A 79 -5.42 2.28 11.35
C LEU A 79 -6.70 1.98 10.59
N ASN A 80 -7.81 1.81 11.31
CA ASN A 80 -9.11 1.51 10.74
C ASN A 80 -9.65 2.66 9.87
N LYS A 81 -9.16 3.89 10.04
CA LYS A 81 -9.50 5.06 9.21
C LYS A 81 -8.43 5.34 8.15
N SER A 82 -7.15 5.17 8.49
CA SER A 82 -6.05 5.46 7.57
C SER A 82 -5.89 4.41 6.48
N LEU A 83 -6.14 3.13 6.79
CA LEU A 83 -5.98 2.04 5.82
C LEU A 83 -6.98 2.11 4.64
N PRO A 84 -8.29 2.34 4.83
CA PRO A 84 -9.21 2.51 3.70
C PRO A 84 -8.81 3.68 2.79
N LYS A 85 -8.38 4.81 3.39
CA LYS A 85 -7.88 5.96 2.64
C LYS A 85 -6.61 5.61 1.86
N ALA A 86 -5.69 4.88 2.47
CA ALA A 86 -4.46 4.42 1.82
C ALA A 86 -4.75 3.54 0.60
N ILE A 87 -5.72 2.64 0.71
CA ILE A 87 -6.12 1.75 -0.39
C ILE A 87 -6.72 2.53 -1.55
N SER A 88 -7.54 3.56 -1.27
CA SER A 88 -8.08 4.45 -2.31
C SER A 88 -6.96 5.13 -3.09
N ILE A 89 -6.00 5.74 -2.39
CA ILE A 89 -4.88 6.46 -3.02
C ILE A 89 -3.96 5.49 -3.77
N PHE A 90 -3.73 4.31 -3.22
CA PHE A 90 -2.95 3.25 -3.88
C PHE A 90 -3.59 2.82 -5.21
N LYS A 91 -4.93 2.68 -5.23
CA LYS A 91 -5.69 2.39 -6.44
C LYS A 91 -5.59 3.51 -7.47
N GLU A 92 -5.68 4.77 -7.04
CA GLU A 92 -5.49 5.94 -7.90
C GLU A 92 -4.12 5.92 -8.58
N HIS A 93 -3.05 5.69 -7.83
CA HIS A 93 -1.70 5.60 -8.40
C HIS A 93 -1.52 4.45 -9.39
N ILE A 94 -2.15 3.29 -9.14
CA ILE A 94 -2.12 2.18 -10.11
C ILE A 94 -2.85 2.59 -11.40
N ASN A 95 -4.04 3.19 -11.28
CA ASN A 95 -4.82 3.68 -12.43
C ASN A 95 -4.07 4.74 -13.25
N GLU A 96 -3.33 5.64 -12.60
CA GLU A 96 -2.51 6.66 -13.26
C GLU A 96 -1.31 6.05 -13.98
N TYR A 97 -0.76 4.95 -13.46
CA TYR A 97 0.43 4.30 -14.02
C TYR A 97 0.15 3.41 -15.24
N GLU A 98 -0.99 2.72 -15.28
CA GLU A 98 -1.41 1.84 -16.39
C GLU A 98 -1.36 2.51 -17.80
N PRO A 99 -1.92 3.72 -18.02
CA PRO A 99 -1.88 4.38 -19.33
C PRO A 99 -0.49 4.90 -19.70
N VAL A 100 0.42 5.07 -18.73
CA VAL A 100 1.82 5.44 -19.02
C VAL A 100 2.57 4.25 -19.61
N LYS A 101 2.31 3.04 -19.10
CA LYS A 101 2.95 1.80 -19.58
C LYS A 101 2.52 1.40 -20.99
N SER A 102 1.26 1.66 -21.36
CA SER A 102 0.74 1.36 -22.70
C SER A 102 1.28 2.30 -23.79
N LYS A 103 1.69 3.52 -23.43
CA LYS A 103 2.30 4.51 -24.34
C LYS A 103 3.81 4.36 -24.52
N MET A 104 4.47 3.58 -23.67
CA MET A 104 5.92 3.31 -23.74
C MET A 104 6.24 1.96 -24.43
N ARG A 105 5.23 1.32 -25.04
CA ARG A 105 5.37 0.08 -25.81
C ARG A 105 5.40 0.35 -27.30
#